data_AF-A0A3M1MK52-F1
#
_entry.id   AF-A0A3M1MK52-F1
#
_cell.length_a   1.000
_cell.length_b   1.000
_cell.length_c   1.000
_cell.angle_alpha   90.00
_cell.angle_beta   90.00
_cell.angle_gamma   90.00
#
_symmetry.space_group_name_H-M   'P 1'
#
loop_
_entity.id
_entity.type
_entity.pdbx_description
1 polymer ?
#
loop_
_entity_poly.entity_id
_entity_poly.type
_entity_poly.pdbx_seq_one_letter_code
_entity_poly.pdbx_strand_id
1 'polypeptide(L)'
;MNARFTTILLCGVLVFSLLGGAMSHSQASSQAVSARQQGVQSPVLWIYADPTAKGHRYTPPPRAFLRNAPHTATITVNFIGAWDPQAQTAFQFAASVWETQITSSVPIVVRAEWAALPSGVLGAASAADHFRDFNGAPQSQTWYPAALANKLSGNDLNGSAQEINATFNSAFPDWYYGTDGNTPLNKWDLVSVVLHELGHGLGFAGSMNVDDGNASNGTECNGVNGTGCWGYGSGFPFIYDRFTQNGSGTALLSLPNNSTALGAQL
;
A
#
# COMPACT_ATOMS: atom_id res chain seq x y z
N MET A 1 84.87 29.15 -35.41
CA MET A 1 85.02 28.63 -36.79
C MET A 1 83.89 29.18 -37.63
N ASN A 2 84.27 29.78 -38.76
CA ASN A 2 83.41 30.48 -39.70
C ASN A 2 82.40 29.54 -40.38
N ALA A 3 81.18 30.00 -40.64
CA ALA A 3 80.66 30.19 -41.99
C ALA A 3 79.22 30.73 -41.95
N ARG A 4 78.99 31.70 -42.82
CA ARG A 4 77.75 32.43 -43.08
C ARG A 4 77.02 31.86 -44.32
N PHE A 5 75.82 32.40 -44.55
CA PHE A 5 75.03 32.51 -45.79
C PHE A 5 74.06 31.35 -46.09
N THR A 6 72.84 31.50 -46.65
CA THR A 6 71.94 32.62 -46.96
C THR A 6 70.66 32.02 -47.60
N THR A 7 69.49 32.53 -47.19
CA THR A 7 68.21 32.79 -47.91
C THR A 7 67.66 31.77 -48.93
N ILE A 8 66.34 31.47 -48.85
CA ILE A 8 65.32 31.70 -49.91
C ILE A 8 63.91 31.16 -49.56
N LEU A 9 62.90 32.01 -49.87
CA LEU A 9 61.45 31.86 -50.14
C LEU A 9 60.55 30.99 -49.22
N LEU A 10 59.50 31.53 -48.58
CA LEU A 10 58.19 32.06 -49.05
C LEU A 10 57.07 31.00 -49.24
N CYS A 11 55.96 31.27 -48.54
CA CYS A 11 54.57 30.89 -48.78
C CYS A 11 54.12 29.44 -48.58
N GLY A 12 53.22 29.27 -47.60
CA GLY A 12 52.33 28.13 -47.46
C GLY A 12 51.41 28.32 -46.25
N VAL A 13 50.29 29.02 -46.46
CA VAL A 13 49.22 29.26 -45.48
C VAL A 13 48.62 27.93 -45.01
N LEU A 14 48.52 27.75 -43.69
CA LEU A 14 47.51 26.89 -43.06
C LEU A 14 47.24 27.43 -41.66
N VAL A 15 46.16 28.21 -41.56
CA VAL A 15 45.57 28.62 -40.29
C VAL A 15 44.73 27.44 -39.81
N PHE A 16 45.12 26.81 -38.71
CA PHE A 16 44.24 25.98 -37.90
C PHE A 16 44.29 26.49 -36.46
N SER A 17 43.24 27.21 -36.09
CA SER A 17 42.98 27.72 -34.75
C SER A 17 42.57 26.56 -33.84
N LEU A 18 43.46 26.09 -32.97
CA LEU A 18 43.11 25.19 -31.87
C LEU A 18 42.88 26.01 -30.60
N LEU A 19 41.65 26.49 -30.45
CA LEU A 19 41.12 26.92 -29.16
C LEU A 19 40.87 25.67 -28.32
N GLY A 20 41.74 25.44 -27.33
CA GLY A 20 41.55 24.43 -26.30
C GLY A 20 40.32 24.78 -25.46
N GLY A 21 39.19 24.13 -25.76
CA GLY A 21 37.97 24.19 -24.97
C GLY A 21 38.21 23.54 -23.60
N ALA A 22 37.88 24.29 -22.55
CA ALA A 22 37.79 23.78 -21.20
C ALA A 22 36.86 22.57 -21.16
N MET A 23 37.36 21.43 -20.68
CA MET A 23 36.52 20.29 -20.35
C MET A 23 35.70 20.62 -19.11
N SER A 24 34.50 21.15 -19.35
CA SER A 24 33.42 21.13 -18.38
C SER A 24 33.16 19.67 -18.02
N HIS A 25 33.62 19.27 -16.83
CA HIS A 25 33.08 18.09 -16.16
C HIS A 25 31.63 18.44 -15.81
N SER A 26 30.69 18.13 -16.72
CA SER A 26 29.31 17.97 -16.31
C SER A 26 29.29 16.79 -15.35
N GLN A 27 29.20 17.08 -14.06
CA GLN A 27 28.59 16.12 -13.14
C GLN A 27 27.16 15.96 -13.63
N ALA A 28 26.95 14.97 -14.50
CA ALA A 28 25.64 14.40 -14.71
C ALA A 28 25.22 13.87 -13.34
N SER A 29 24.45 14.68 -12.62
CA SER A 29 23.62 14.20 -11.53
C SER A 29 22.76 13.10 -12.14
N SER A 30 23.06 11.85 -11.78
CA SER A 30 22.11 10.77 -11.99
C SER A 30 20.94 11.04 -11.05
N GLN A 31 20.05 11.94 -11.45
CA GLN A 31 18.65 11.85 -11.05
C GLN A 31 18.16 10.55 -11.66
N ALA A 32 18.37 9.45 -10.94
CA ALA A 32 17.58 8.26 -11.14
C ALA A 32 16.15 8.72 -10.92
N VAL A 33 15.43 8.83 -12.03
CA VAL A 33 14.01 9.14 -12.08
C VAL A 33 13.32 8.15 -11.15
N SER A 34 13.03 8.55 -9.92
CA SER A 34 12.00 7.89 -9.11
C SER A 34 10.72 8.19 -9.86
N ALA A 35 10.41 7.33 -10.83
CA ALA A 35 9.14 7.37 -11.50
C ALA A 35 8.11 7.17 -10.40
N ARG A 36 7.41 8.24 -10.05
CA ARG A 36 6.05 8.18 -9.52
C ARG A 36 5.22 7.44 -10.58
N GLN A 37 5.39 6.12 -10.68
CA GLN A 37 4.44 5.28 -11.39
C GLN A 37 3.19 5.37 -10.54
N GLN A 38 2.23 6.16 -11.01
CA GLN A 38 0.96 6.34 -10.31
C GLN A 38 0.40 4.98 -9.95
N GLY A 39 0.07 4.83 -8.66
CA GLY A 39 -0.23 3.55 -8.05
C GLY A 39 -1.38 2.83 -8.72
N VAL A 40 -1.28 1.50 -8.68
CA VAL A 40 -2.45 0.66 -8.89
C VAL A 40 -3.45 1.00 -7.78
N GLN A 41 -4.70 1.32 -8.15
CA GLN A 41 -5.76 1.48 -7.15
C GLN A 41 -5.98 0.11 -6.48
N SER A 42 -5.87 0.08 -5.14
CA SER A 42 -6.31 -1.08 -4.37
C SER A 42 -7.83 -1.16 -4.42
N PRO A 43 -8.41 -2.37 -4.40
CA PRO A 43 -9.84 -2.52 -4.22
C PRO A 43 -10.18 -1.97 -2.82
N VAL A 44 -11.34 -1.35 -2.72
CA VAL A 44 -11.94 -1.08 -1.42
C VAL A 44 -12.55 -2.40 -0.96
N LEU A 45 -12.01 -2.99 0.10
CA LEU A 45 -12.52 -4.21 0.70
C LEU A 45 -13.65 -3.83 1.66
N TRP A 46 -14.84 -4.36 1.42
CA TRP A 46 -16.04 -4.07 2.22
C TRP A 46 -16.29 -5.21 3.18
N ILE A 47 -16.36 -4.91 4.48
CA ILE A 47 -16.80 -5.89 5.48
C ILE A 47 -18.29 -5.73 5.76
N TYR A 48 -19.01 -6.84 5.71
CA TYR A 48 -20.45 -6.90 5.95
C TYR A 48 -20.76 -7.52 7.31
N ALA A 49 -21.80 -7.04 7.97
CA ALA A 49 -22.38 -7.65 9.14
C ALA A 49 -23.03 -8.99 8.75
N ASP A 50 -22.55 -10.09 9.32
CA ASP A 50 -23.23 -11.39 9.20
C ASP A 50 -24.52 -11.38 10.04
N PRO A 51 -25.72 -11.38 9.42
CA PRO A 51 -26.98 -11.33 10.15
C PRO A 51 -27.29 -12.64 10.87
N THR A 52 -26.53 -13.71 10.59
CA THR A 52 -26.73 -15.04 11.15
C THR A 52 -25.73 -15.38 12.26
N ALA A 53 -24.79 -14.49 12.57
CA ALA A 53 -23.76 -14.70 13.57
C ALA A 53 -24.37 -15.08 14.94
N LYS A 54 -24.19 -16.35 15.33
CA LYS A 54 -24.64 -16.86 16.63
C LYS A 54 -23.48 -16.87 17.61
N GLY A 55 -23.24 -15.71 18.23
CA GLY A 55 -22.17 -15.51 19.20
C GLY A 55 -20.97 -14.77 18.63
N HIS A 56 -20.11 -14.26 19.51
CA HIS A 56 -18.86 -13.60 19.17
C HIS A 56 -17.68 -14.43 19.70
N ARG A 57 -16.59 -14.43 18.93
CA ARG A 57 -15.28 -14.88 19.43
C ARG A 57 -14.49 -13.65 19.81
N TYR A 58 -14.21 -13.50 21.10
CA TYR A 58 -13.29 -12.48 21.56
C TYR A 58 -11.86 -13.01 21.53
N THR A 59 -10.97 -12.25 20.90
CA THR A 59 -9.52 -12.44 21.03
C THR A 59 -8.98 -11.24 21.79
N PRO A 60 -8.37 -11.41 22.97
CA PRO A 60 -7.84 -10.28 23.71
C PRO A 60 -6.71 -9.59 22.94
N PRO A 61 -6.49 -8.27 23.18
CA PRO A 61 -5.34 -7.59 22.64
C PRO A 61 -4.04 -8.35 22.94
N PRO A 62 -3.03 -8.27 22.06
CA PRO A 62 -1.77 -8.95 22.26
C PRO A 62 -1.16 -8.67 23.64
N ARG A 63 -0.56 -9.67 24.28
CA ARG A 63 0.00 -9.55 25.64
C ARG A 63 1.00 -8.39 25.78
N ALA A 64 1.69 -8.02 24.71
CA ALA A 64 2.58 -6.86 24.69
C ALA A 64 1.81 -5.55 24.93
N PHE A 65 0.70 -5.36 24.21
CA PHE A 65 -0.20 -4.21 24.38
C PHE A 65 -0.74 -4.14 25.82
N LEU A 66 -1.26 -5.25 26.34
CA LEU A 66 -1.80 -5.33 27.71
C LEU A 66 -0.74 -5.07 28.81
N ARG A 67 0.55 -5.13 28.48
CA ARG A 67 1.67 -4.83 29.39
C ARG A 67 2.26 -3.44 29.16
N ASN A 68 1.56 -2.56 28.44
CA ASN A 68 2.03 -1.23 28.06
C ASN A 68 3.41 -1.28 27.38
N ALA A 69 3.60 -2.24 26.47
CA ALA A 69 4.79 -2.28 25.63
C ALA A 69 4.94 -0.94 24.87
N PRO A 70 6.18 -0.49 24.62
CA PRO A 70 6.39 0.75 23.89
C PRO A 70 5.80 0.65 22.49
N HIS A 71 5.21 1.74 22.03
CA HIS A 71 4.76 1.87 20.64
C HIS A 71 6.00 1.94 19.74
N THR A 72 6.03 1.12 18.71
CA THR A 72 7.15 1.02 17.76
C THR A 72 6.82 1.58 16.37
N ALA A 73 5.61 2.12 16.22
CA ALA A 73 5.17 2.93 15.10
C ALA A 73 4.30 4.09 15.63
N THR A 74 4.04 5.08 14.78
CA THR A 74 3.12 6.18 15.04
C THR A 74 2.02 6.16 13.99
N ILE A 75 0.76 6.11 14.42
CA ILE A 75 -0.43 6.18 13.58
C ILE A 75 -1.19 7.48 13.91
N THR A 76 -1.23 8.40 12.96
CA THR A 76 -1.99 9.64 13.07
C THR A 76 -3.32 9.50 12.35
N VAL A 77 -4.43 9.75 13.05
CA VAL A 77 -5.78 9.61 12.48
C VAL A 77 -6.41 10.97 12.21
N ASN A 78 -6.75 11.20 10.95
CA ASN A 78 -7.53 12.34 10.49
C ASN A 78 -9.00 11.93 10.40
N PHE A 79 -9.78 12.28 11.42
CA PHE A 79 -11.21 11.99 11.47
C PHE A 79 -12.01 12.96 10.58
N ILE A 80 -12.75 12.40 9.63
CA ILE A 80 -13.61 13.11 8.69
C ILE A 80 -15.07 12.74 8.96
N GLY A 81 -15.96 13.73 9.00
CA GLY A 81 -17.39 13.54 9.28
C GLY A 81 -17.76 13.67 10.76
N ALA A 82 -19.04 13.47 11.06
CA ALA A 82 -19.60 13.65 12.41
C ALA A 82 -19.44 12.37 13.26
N TRP A 83 -18.21 12.08 13.66
CA TRP A 83 -17.91 10.94 14.52
C TRP A 83 -18.55 11.06 15.91
N ASP A 84 -19.04 9.94 16.42
CA ASP A 84 -19.33 9.79 17.86
C ASP A 84 -18.01 9.79 18.65
N PRO A 85 -17.87 10.54 19.77
CA PRO A 85 -16.67 10.53 20.60
C PRO A 85 -16.25 9.14 21.10
N GLN A 86 -17.22 8.26 21.39
CA GLN A 86 -16.97 6.87 21.77
C GLN A 86 -16.40 6.07 20.58
N ALA A 87 -16.89 6.33 19.37
CA ALA A 87 -16.35 5.72 18.16
C ALA A 87 -14.91 6.17 17.88
N GLN A 88 -14.59 7.46 18.09
CA GLN A 88 -13.20 7.94 17.99
C GLN A 88 -12.29 7.26 19.02
N THR A 89 -12.78 7.07 20.24
CA THR A 89 -12.04 6.38 21.31
C THR A 89 -11.77 4.92 20.93
N ALA A 90 -12.78 4.20 20.43
CA ALA A 90 -12.63 2.83 19.93
C ALA A 90 -11.63 2.76 18.76
N PHE A 91 -11.68 3.71 17.83
CA PHE A 91 -10.73 3.79 16.72
C PHE A 91 -9.31 3.99 17.22
N GLN A 92 -9.08 4.97 18.09
CA GLN A 92 -7.75 5.25 18.64
C GLN A 92 -7.20 4.07 19.44
N PHE A 93 -8.07 3.34 20.16
CA PHE A 93 -7.68 2.10 20.81
C PHE A 93 -7.19 1.06 19.80
N ALA A 94 -7.91 0.82 18.71
CA ALA A 94 -7.48 -0.09 17.64
C ALA A 94 -6.15 0.35 16.99
N ALA A 95 -5.98 1.66 16.75
CA ALA A 95 -4.72 2.22 16.24
C ALA A 95 -3.55 1.95 17.21
N SER A 96 -3.75 2.19 18.52
CA SER A 96 -2.73 1.93 19.54
C SER A 96 -2.34 0.45 19.66
N VAL A 97 -3.29 -0.47 19.42
CA VAL A 97 -2.97 -1.89 19.32
C VAL A 97 -2.00 -2.12 18.16
N TRP A 98 -2.30 -1.60 16.97
CA TRP A 98 -1.39 -1.70 15.82
C TRP A 98 -0.01 -1.09 16.08
N GLU A 99 0.07 0.08 16.71
CA GLU A 99 1.34 0.75 17.06
C GLU A 99 2.29 -0.12 17.91
N THR A 100 1.77 -1.12 18.63
CA THR A 100 2.57 -2.10 19.38
C THR A 100 2.87 -3.39 18.60
N GLN A 101 2.17 -3.64 17.50
CA GLN A 101 2.32 -4.86 16.68
C GLN A 101 3.23 -4.66 15.47
N ILE A 102 3.39 -3.43 15.01
CA ILE A 102 4.25 -3.10 13.86
C ILE A 102 5.36 -2.13 14.25
N THR A 103 6.42 -2.15 13.45
CA THR A 103 7.54 -1.21 13.57
C THR A 103 7.57 -0.28 12.36
N SER A 104 7.72 1.02 12.59
CA SER A 104 7.97 1.99 11.52
C SER A 104 8.64 3.23 12.08
N SER A 105 9.72 3.67 11.44
CA SER A 105 10.33 4.98 11.71
C SER A 105 9.63 6.13 10.98
N VAL A 106 8.74 5.82 10.04
CA VAL A 106 7.94 6.79 9.29
C VAL A 106 6.50 6.75 9.83
N PRO A 107 5.91 7.91 10.23
CA PRO A 107 4.53 7.96 10.66
C PRO A 107 3.55 7.46 9.59
N ILE A 108 2.46 6.83 10.01
CA ILE A 108 1.38 6.36 9.14
C ILE A 108 0.17 7.26 9.37
N VAL A 109 -0.30 7.93 8.33
CA VAL A 109 -1.47 8.81 8.35
C VAL A 109 -2.67 8.05 7.81
N VAL A 110 -3.74 8.04 8.60
CA VAL A 110 -5.02 7.42 8.25
C VAL A 110 -6.06 8.52 8.04
N ARG A 111 -6.73 8.51 6.89
CA ARG A 111 -7.97 9.26 6.68
C ARG A 111 -9.14 8.35 7.06
N ALA A 112 -9.79 8.66 8.20
CA ALA A 112 -10.90 7.88 8.74
C ALA A 112 -12.23 8.64 8.58
N GLU A 113 -13.09 8.18 7.69
CA GLU A 113 -14.37 8.82 7.38
C GLU A 113 -15.55 8.11 8.08
N TRP A 114 -16.41 8.88 8.74
CA TRP A 114 -17.68 8.42 9.31
C TRP A 114 -18.81 8.86 8.40
N ALA A 115 -19.29 7.94 7.57
CA ALA A 115 -20.29 8.23 6.54
C ALA A 115 -21.31 7.10 6.43
N ALA A 116 -22.50 7.42 5.91
CA ALA A 116 -23.52 6.41 5.69
C ALA A 116 -23.08 5.49 4.55
N LEU A 117 -23.04 4.18 4.83
CA LEU A 117 -22.73 3.14 3.84
C LEU A 117 -23.98 2.29 3.54
N PRO A 118 -23.97 1.51 2.45
CA PRO A 118 -25.09 0.61 2.14
C PRO A 118 -25.47 -0.30 3.31
N SER A 119 -26.72 -0.76 3.31
CA SER A 119 -27.23 -1.64 4.37
C SER A 119 -26.37 -2.89 4.52
N GLY A 120 -26.06 -3.25 5.75
CA GLY A 120 -25.22 -4.41 6.08
C GLY A 120 -23.71 -4.16 5.98
N VAL A 121 -23.25 -3.06 5.38
CA VAL A 121 -21.83 -2.70 5.38
C VAL A 121 -21.44 -2.12 6.73
N LEU A 122 -20.35 -2.61 7.32
CA LEU A 122 -19.78 -2.10 8.56
C LEU A 122 -18.68 -1.08 8.30
N GLY A 123 -17.80 -1.38 7.34
CA GLY A 123 -16.71 -0.51 6.97
C GLY A 123 -16.03 -0.96 5.69
N ALA A 124 -15.10 -0.14 5.25
CA ALA A 124 -14.22 -0.48 4.15
C ALA A 124 -12.92 0.31 4.20
N ALA A 125 -11.82 -0.30 3.79
CA ALA A 125 -10.53 0.35 3.73
C ALA A 125 -9.67 -0.11 2.56
N SER A 126 -8.68 0.71 2.25
CA SER A 126 -7.62 0.41 1.28
C SER A 126 -6.35 1.18 1.64
N ALA A 127 -5.21 0.71 1.13
CA ALA A 127 -4.06 1.59 1.00
C ALA A 127 -4.39 2.71 0.00
N ALA A 128 -3.92 3.92 0.28
CA ALA A 128 -4.19 5.11 -0.53
C ALA A 128 -3.32 5.17 -1.80
N ASP A 129 -2.12 4.58 -1.75
CA ASP A 129 -1.19 4.49 -2.88
C ASP A 129 -0.35 3.21 -2.77
N HIS A 130 0.30 2.83 -3.88
CA HIS A 130 1.21 1.69 -3.96
C HIS A 130 2.51 2.09 -4.66
N PHE A 131 3.62 1.56 -4.15
CA PHE A 131 4.95 1.77 -4.70
C PHE A 131 5.60 0.45 -5.05
N ARG A 132 6.43 0.46 -6.10
CA ARG A 132 7.20 -0.69 -6.56
C ARG A 132 8.58 -0.23 -7.00
N ASP A 133 9.57 -1.11 -6.85
CA ASP A 133 10.95 -0.88 -7.30
C ASP A 133 11.61 0.39 -6.71
N PHE A 134 11.16 0.81 -5.52
CA PHE A 134 11.76 1.91 -4.77
C PHE A 134 13.07 1.47 -4.09
N ASN A 135 13.93 2.43 -3.72
CA ASN A 135 15.15 2.14 -2.99
C ASN A 135 14.82 1.54 -1.60
N GLY A 136 15.31 0.33 -1.32
CA GLY A 136 14.97 -0.42 -0.11
C GLY A 136 13.81 -1.42 -0.28
N ALA A 137 13.20 -1.52 -1.47
CA ALA A 137 12.24 -2.58 -1.77
C ALA A 137 12.92 -3.96 -1.68
N PRO A 138 12.43 -4.88 -0.84
CA PRO A 138 13.08 -6.17 -0.62
C PRO A 138 12.90 -7.14 -1.79
N GLN A 139 11.86 -6.95 -2.59
CA GLN A 139 11.61 -7.72 -3.80
C GLN A 139 11.25 -6.77 -4.94
N SER A 140 11.96 -6.93 -6.06
CA SER A 140 11.66 -6.23 -7.31
C SER A 140 10.33 -6.68 -7.89
N GLN A 141 9.79 -5.90 -8.84
CA GLN A 141 8.59 -6.24 -9.59
C GLN A 141 7.41 -6.59 -8.67
N THR A 142 7.27 -5.87 -7.55
CA THR A 142 6.28 -6.11 -6.50
C THR A 142 5.68 -4.81 -5.97
N TRP A 143 4.35 -4.73 -5.92
CA TRP A 143 3.68 -3.59 -5.30
C TRP A 143 3.62 -3.71 -3.78
N TYR A 144 3.90 -2.60 -3.10
CA TYR A 144 3.80 -2.44 -1.66
C TYR A 144 2.84 -1.28 -1.38
N PRO A 145 1.90 -1.42 -0.43
CA PRO A 145 1.05 -0.31 -0.01
C PRO A 145 1.90 0.80 0.62
N ALA A 146 1.46 2.05 0.50
CA ALA A 146 2.20 3.25 0.92
C ALA A 146 2.81 3.12 2.32
N ALA A 147 2.03 2.70 3.34
CA ALA A 147 2.53 2.51 4.70
C ALA A 147 3.74 1.56 4.78
N LEU A 148 3.67 0.44 4.07
CA LEU A 148 4.74 -0.55 4.05
C LEU A 148 5.95 -0.07 3.23
N ALA A 149 5.70 0.60 2.10
CA ALA A 149 6.75 1.16 1.26
C ALA A 149 7.55 2.26 1.99
N ASN A 150 6.84 3.15 2.72
CA ASN A 150 7.45 4.20 3.52
C ASN A 150 8.31 3.60 4.65
N LYS A 151 7.77 2.61 5.37
CA LYS A 151 8.53 1.85 6.37
C LYS A 151 9.80 1.25 5.79
N LEU A 152 9.72 0.55 4.66
CA LEU A 152 10.85 -0.17 4.05
C LEU A 152 11.90 0.77 3.47
N SER A 153 11.49 1.91 2.91
CA SER A 153 12.41 2.90 2.36
C SER A 153 13.03 3.81 3.44
N GLY A 154 12.42 3.87 4.63
CA GLY A 154 12.77 4.81 5.68
C GLY A 154 12.41 6.27 5.38
N ASN A 155 11.65 6.52 4.30
CA ASN A 155 11.26 7.85 3.83
C ASN A 155 9.77 7.88 3.51
N ASP A 156 9.17 9.07 3.56
CA ASP A 156 7.82 9.30 3.03
C ASP A 156 7.87 9.40 1.50
N LEU A 157 7.25 8.44 0.80
CA LEU A 157 7.24 8.35 -0.66
C LEU A 157 6.02 9.02 -1.30
N ASN A 158 4.95 9.28 -0.54
CA ASN A 158 3.68 9.86 -1.00
C ASN A 158 3.50 11.33 -0.56
N GLY A 159 4.43 11.89 0.20
CA GLY A 159 4.38 13.28 0.67
C GLY A 159 3.22 13.50 1.63
N SER A 160 2.53 14.65 1.52
CA SER A 160 1.44 14.98 2.47
C SER A 160 0.16 14.15 2.31
N ALA A 161 0.13 13.17 1.39
CA ALA A 161 -1.02 12.28 1.24
C ALA A 161 -1.05 11.25 2.38
N GLN A 162 -2.23 10.81 2.78
CA GLN A 162 -2.40 9.71 3.74
C GLN A 162 -1.95 8.37 3.16
N GLU A 163 -1.51 7.43 4.00
CA GLU A 163 -1.20 6.07 3.58
C GLU A 163 -2.44 5.16 3.51
N ILE A 164 -3.44 5.42 4.35
CA ILE A 164 -4.64 4.58 4.49
C ILE A 164 -5.91 5.42 4.36
N ASN A 165 -6.85 4.94 3.55
CA ASN A 165 -8.22 5.43 3.53
C ASN A 165 -9.13 4.38 4.18
N ALA A 166 -9.96 4.80 5.13
CA ALA A 166 -10.93 3.92 5.75
C ALA A 166 -12.25 4.67 5.97
N THR A 167 -13.37 4.02 5.69
CA THR A 167 -14.73 4.54 5.91
C THR A 167 -15.52 3.57 6.76
N PHE A 168 -16.24 4.07 7.75
CA PHE A 168 -17.04 3.28 8.68
C PHE A 168 -18.48 3.77 8.67
N ASN A 169 -19.42 2.82 8.75
CA ASN A 169 -20.83 3.10 8.53
C ASN A 169 -21.45 3.89 9.69
N SER A 170 -21.69 5.18 9.47
CA SER A 170 -22.35 6.06 10.45
C SER A 170 -23.84 5.78 10.62
N ALA A 171 -24.46 5.10 9.66
CA ALA A 171 -25.88 4.73 9.68
C ALA A 171 -26.12 3.32 10.26
N PHE A 172 -25.07 2.58 10.63
CA PHE A 172 -25.22 1.27 11.22
C PHE A 172 -25.62 1.40 12.71
N PRO A 173 -26.79 0.88 13.12
CA PRO A 173 -27.36 1.19 14.43
C PRO A 173 -26.76 0.39 15.59
N ASP A 174 -26.16 -0.77 15.29
CA ASP A 174 -25.82 -1.78 16.28
C ASP A 174 -24.33 -1.79 16.65
N TRP A 175 -23.67 -0.64 16.61
CA TRP A 175 -22.28 -0.54 17.05
C TRP A 175 -22.11 -0.74 18.56
N TYR A 176 -21.01 -1.40 18.90
CA TYR A 176 -20.41 -1.44 20.22
C TYR A 176 -19.06 -0.73 20.19
N TYR A 177 -18.92 0.30 21.02
CA TYR A 177 -17.74 1.16 21.07
C TYR A 177 -16.80 0.86 22.25
N GLY A 178 -17.10 -0.17 23.05
CA GLY A 178 -16.25 -0.55 24.18
C GLY A 178 -14.91 -1.11 23.70
N THR A 179 -13.87 -0.94 24.51
CA THR A 179 -12.49 -1.41 24.22
C THR A 179 -12.10 -2.64 25.04
N ASP A 180 -13.05 -3.20 25.78
CA ASP A 180 -12.87 -4.34 26.68
C ASP A 180 -13.21 -5.69 26.01
N GLY A 181 -13.83 -5.67 24.82
CA GLY A 181 -14.30 -6.86 24.13
C GLY A 181 -15.56 -7.50 24.71
N ASN A 182 -16.27 -6.82 25.61
CA ASN A 182 -17.53 -7.31 26.17
C ASN A 182 -18.72 -6.95 25.26
N THR A 183 -18.58 -7.25 23.97
CA THR A 183 -19.56 -6.94 22.94
C THR A 183 -20.87 -7.70 23.19
N PRO A 184 -22.02 -7.02 23.36
CA PRO A 184 -23.31 -7.70 23.46
C PRO A 184 -23.63 -8.51 22.20
N LEU A 185 -24.38 -9.61 22.36
CA LEU A 185 -24.70 -10.54 21.25
C LEU A 185 -25.40 -9.88 20.04
N ASN A 186 -26.07 -8.76 20.24
CA ASN A 186 -26.79 -8.02 19.20
C ASN A 186 -26.02 -6.79 18.69
N LYS A 187 -24.72 -6.71 18.94
CA LYS A 187 -23.88 -5.59 18.52
C LYS A 187 -22.61 -6.05 17.80
N TRP A 188 -22.06 -5.14 17.00
CA TRP A 188 -20.79 -5.32 16.31
C TRP A 188 -19.71 -4.46 16.94
N ASP A 189 -18.57 -5.07 17.23
CA ASP A 189 -17.45 -4.44 17.90
C ASP A 189 -16.68 -3.53 16.94
N LEU A 190 -16.74 -2.22 17.16
CA LEU A 190 -16.06 -1.26 16.27
C LEU A 190 -14.54 -1.41 16.34
N VAL A 191 -13.97 -1.73 17.50
CA VAL A 191 -12.52 -1.95 17.64
C VAL A 191 -12.06 -3.07 16.70
N SER A 192 -12.79 -4.18 16.66
CA SER A 192 -12.50 -5.33 15.81
C SER A 192 -12.60 -4.98 14.32
N VAL A 193 -13.61 -4.20 13.93
CA VAL A 193 -13.74 -3.73 12.54
C VAL A 193 -12.60 -2.78 12.19
N VAL A 194 -12.27 -1.80 13.03
CA VAL A 194 -11.13 -0.88 12.78
C VAL A 194 -9.81 -1.65 12.70
N LEU A 195 -9.57 -2.63 13.57
CA LEU A 195 -8.38 -3.49 13.52
C LEU A 195 -8.29 -4.20 12.17
N HIS A 196 -9.39 -4.77 11.69
CA HIS A 196 -9.49 -5.45 10.39
C HIS A 196 -9.17 -4.49 9.24
N GLU A 197 -9.89 -3.37 9.19
CA GLU A 197 -9.79 -2.40 8.09
C GLU A 197 -8.40 -1.75 8.01
N LEU A 198 -7.79 -1.40 9.14
CA LEU A 198 -6.40 -0.92 9.15
C LEU A 198 -5.42 -1.99 8.67
N GLY A 199 -5.72 -3.28 8.89
CA GLY A 199 -4.94 -4.39 8.37
C GLY A 199 -4.80 -4.33 6.84
N HIS A 200 -5.86 -3.98 6.12
CA HIS A 200 -5.80 -3.82 4.66
C HIS A 200 -4.81 -2.74 4.24
N GLY A 201 -4.89 -1.56 4.83
CA GLY A 201 -3.99 -0.44 4.53
C GLY A 201 -2.53 -0.70 4.93
N LEU A 202 -2.31 -1.52 5.95
CA LEU A 202 -0.98 -1.95 6.41
C LEU A 202 -0.35 -3.06 5.54
N GLY A 203 -1.09 -3.60 4.57
CA GLY A 203 -0.59 -4.60 3.63
C GLY A 203 -0.97 -6.04 3.94
N PHE A 204 -1.95 -6.26 4.83
CA PHE A 204 -2.62 -7.55 4.97
C PHE A 204 -3.80 -7.64 3.98
N ALA A 205 -3.51 -7.42 2.70
CA ALA A 205 -4.47 -7.48 1.61
C ALA A 205 -3.78 -7.95 0.33
N GLY A 206 -4.30 -9.02 -0.27
CA GLY A 206 -3.91 -9.50 -1.59
C GLY A 206 -4.65 -8.76 -2.70
N SER A 207 -4.19 -8.95 -3.94
CA SER A 207 -4.80 -8.39 -5.15
C SER A 207 -5.55 -9.43 -5.99
N MET A 208 -5.56 -10.68 -5.54
CA MET A 208 -6.18 -11.79 -6.26
C MET A 208 -7.70 -11.66 -6.29
N ASN A 209 -8.30 -11.85 -7.46
CA ASN A 209 -9.75 -11.79 -7.67
C ASN A 209 -10.21 -12.91 -8.63
N VAL A 210 -11.47 -13.32 -8.50
CA VAL A 210 -12.15 -14.18 -9.47
C VAL A 210 -13.15 -13.34 -10.25
N ASP A 211 -13.03 -13.40 -11.58
CA ASP A 211 -13.93 -12.80 -12.55
C ASP A 211 -15.26 -13.56 -12.56
N ASP A 212 -16.38 -12.86 -12.41
CA ASP A 212 -17.72 -13.46 -12.49
C ASP A 212 -18.38 -13.27 -13.87
N GLY A 213 -17.66 -12.61 -14.79
CA GLY A 213 -18.11 -12.29 -16.15
C GLY A 213 -19.08 -11.12 -16.22
N ASN A 214 -19.29 -10.35 -15.15
CA ASN A 214 -20.23 -9.24 -15.11
C ASN A 214 -19.51 -7.89 -15.03
N ALA A 215 -19.14 -7.37 -16.20
CA ALA A 215 -18.52 -6.05 -16.37
C ALA A 215 -19.27 -4.85 -15.75
N SER A 216 -20.49 -5.04 -15.21
CA SER A 216 -21.27 -4.01 -14.53
C SER A 216 -20.98 -3.89 -13.02
N ASN A 217 -20.23 -4.82 -12.39
CA ASN A 217 -20.08 -4.84 -10.93
C ASN A 217 -18.66 -4.54 -10.40
N GLY A 218 -17.67 -4.26 -11.26
CA GLY A 218 -16.37 -3.78 -10.79
C GLY A 218 -15.18 -4.17 -11.65
N THR A 219 -14.01 -4.26 -11.01
CA THR A 219 -12.75 -4.60 -11.65
C THR A 219 -12.70 -6.08 -11.98
N GLU A 220 -12.82 -6.39 -13.27
CA GLU A 220 -12.72 -7.73 -13.81
C GLU A 220 -11.27 -8.13 -14.13
N CYS A 221 -11.07 -9.43 -14.32
CA CYS A 221 -9.81 -9.96 -14.84
C CYS A 221 -9.72 -9.74 -16.34
N ASN A 222 -10.44 -10.56 -17.10
CA ASN A 222 -10.49 -10.52 -18.56
C ASN A 222 -11.94 -10.58 -19.11
N GLY A 223 -12.93 -10.47 -18.23
CA GLY A 223 -14.36 -10.55 -18.52
C GLY A 223 -14.87 -11.98 -18.73
N VAL A 224 -14.09 -13.00 -18.36
CA VAL A 224 -14.46 -14.41 -18.50
C VAL A 224 -14.70 -15.02 -17.14
N ASN A 225 -15.97 -15.34 -16.85
CA ASN A 225 -16.39 -15.99 -15.62
C ASN A 225 -15.52 -17.21 -15.26
N GLY A 226 -15.07 -17.25 -14.01
CA GLY A 226 -14.22 -18.29 -13.44
C GLY A 226 -12.72 -18.07 -13.72
N THR A 227 -12.34 -16.94 -14.32
CA THR A 227 -10.94 -16.56 -14.49
C THR A 227 -10.42 -15.91 -13.22
N GLY A 228 -9.30 -16.41 -12.69
CA GLY A 228 -8.59 -15.76 -11.61
C GLY A 228 -7.50 -14.83 -12.14
N CYS A 229 -7.30 -13.70 -11.47
CA CYS A 229 -6.22 -12.76 -11.77
C CYS A 229 -5.63 -12.14 -10.51
N TRP A 230 -4.50 -11.46 -10.68
CA TRP A 230 -3.83 -10.65 -9.66
C TRP A 230 -3.16 -9.42 -10.28
N GLY A 231 -2.79 -8.48 -9.42
CA GLY A 231 -2.02 -7.28 -9.76
C GLY A 231 -2.81 -6.23 -10.51
N TYR A 232 -4.14 -6.36 -10.58
CA TYR A 232 -5.05 -5.42 -11.26
C TYR A 232 -4.58 -5.01 -12.66
N GLY A 233 -4.15 -5.99 -13.46
CA GLY A 233 -3.69 -5.75 -14.83
C GLY A 233 -2.33 -5.06 -14.96
N SER A 234 -1.64 -4.75 -13.86
CA SER A 234 -0.33 -4.08 -13.93
C SER A 234 0.81 -4.99 -14.40
N GLY A 235 0.56 -6.29 -14.50
CA GLY A 235 1.59 -7.31 -14.76
C GLY A 235 2.50 -7.65 -13.58
N PHE A 236 2.27 -7.06 -12.39
CA PHE A 236 3.10 -7.28 -11.19
C PHE A 236 2.25 -7.59 -9.96
N PRO A 237 2.62 -8.58 -9.13
CA PRO A 237 1.84 -8.94 -7.95
C PRO A 237 2.02 -7.92 -6.83
N PHE A 238 1.09 -7.95 -5.88
CA PHE A 238 1.23 -7.26 -4.62
C PHE A 238 2.07 -8.12 -3.69
N ILE A 239 2.75 -7.50 -2.72
CA ILE A 239 3.63 -8.22 -1.80
C ILE A 239 2.90 -9.32 -1.04
N TYR A 240 1.62 -9.11 -0.69
CA TYR A 240 0.81 -10.11 0.02
C TYR A 240 0.56 -11.35 -0.84
N ASP A 241 0.35 -11.19 -2.15
CA ASP A 241 0.11 -12.31 -3.09
C ASP A 241 1.27 -13.30 -3.13
N ARG A 242 2.48 -12.84 -2.79
CA ARG A 242 3.67 -13.71 -2.77
C ARG A 242 3.68 -14.72 -1.64
N PHE A 243 2.79 -14.56 -0.67
CA PHE A 243 2.62 -15.46 0.47
C PHE A 243 1.34 -16.28 0.39
N THR A 244 0.51 -16.10 -0.65
CA THR A 244 -0.75 -16.83 -0.78
C THR A 244 -0.52 -18.22 -1.40
N GLN A 245 -1.19 -19.21 -0.83
CA GLN A 245 -1.15 -20.59 -1.26
C GLN A 245 -2.53 -21.22 -1.13
N ASN A 246 -2.84 -22.21 -1.97
CA ASN A 246 -4.06 -23.00 -1.83
C ASN A 246 -3.98 -23.96 -0.62
N GLY A 247 -5.06 -24.69 -0.35
CA GLY A 247 -5.13 -25.67 0.75
C GLY A 247 -4.14 -26.84 0.64
N SER A 248 -3.50 -27.04 -0.52
CA SER A 248 -2.44 -28.04 -0.72
C SER A 248 -1.03 -27.47 -0.58
N GLY A 249 -0.88 -26.19 -0.23
CA GLY A 249 0.42 -25.51 -0.11
C GLY A 249 1.04 -25.10 -1.45
N THR A 250 0.28 -25.12 -2.55
CA THR A 250 0.76 -24.61 -3.83
C THR A 250 0.66 -23.08 -3.85
N ALA A 251 1.78 -22.40 -4.10
CA ALA A 251 1.81 -20.95 -4.23
C ALA A 251 0.89 -20.49 -5.38
N LEU A 252 -0.02 -19.55 -5.10
CA LEU A 252 -1.02 -19.14 -6.10
C LEU A 252 -0.37 -18.40 -7.28
N LEU A 253 0.75 -17.70 -7.04
CA LEU A 253 1.55 -17.07 -8.11
C LEU A 253 2.29 -18.07 -9.03
N SER A 254 2.30 -19.36 -8.71
CA SER A 254 2.81 -20.38 -9.65
C SER A 254 1.82 -20.72 -10.77
N LEU A 255 0.56 -20.32 -10.60
CA LEU A 255 -0.49 -20.50 -11.59
C LEU A 255 -0.49 -19.31 -12.57
N PRO A 256 -0.84 -19.51 -13.85
CA PRO A 256 -0.90 -18.41 -14.81
C PRO A 256 -1.89 -17.32 -14.37
N ASN A 257 -1.47 -16.06 -14.46
CA ASN A 257 -2.37 -14.91 -14.27
C ASN A 257 -3.44 -14.88 -15.38
N ASN A 258 -4.62 -14.31 -15.09
CA ASN A 258 -5.78 -14.29 -16.00
C ASN A 258 -6.10 -15.69 -16.55
N SER A 259 -6.24 -16.68 -15.67
CA SER A 259 -6.54 -18.05 -16.07
C SER A 259 -7.63 -18.71 -15.23
N THR A 260 -8.36 -19.64 -15.83
CA THR A 260 -9.30 -20.51 -15.12
C THR A 260 -8.59 -21.45 -14.13
N ALA A 261 -7.31 -21.77 -14.37
CA ALA A 261 -6.51 -22.56 -13.45
C ALA A 261 -6.28 -21.82 -12.12
N LEU A 262 -6.01 -20.51 -12.16
CA LEU A 262 -5.95 -19.67 -10.97
C LEU A 262 -7.35 -19.49 -10.36
N GLY A 263 -8.35 -19.20 -11.18
CA GLY A 263 -9.73 -18.97 -10.69
C GLY A 263 -10.32 -20.18 -9.96
N ALA A 264 -9.99 -21.40 -10.37
CA ALA A 264 -10.40 -22.61 -9.68
C ALA A 264 -9.72 -22.85 -8.31
N GLN A 265 -8.75 -22.01 -7.92
CA GLN A 265 -8.01 -22.11 -6.65
C GLN A 265 -8.28 -20.95 -5.69
N LEU A 266 -9.00 -19.92 -6.13
CA LEU A 266 -9.45 -18.78 -5.35
C LEU A 266 -10.87 -19.04 -4.83
#